data_AF-A0A3D8QCT8-F1
#
_entry.id   AF-A0A3D8QCT8-F1
#
_cell.length_a   1.000
_cell.length_b   1.000
_cell.length_c   1.000
_cell.angle_alpha   90.00
_cell.angle_beta   90.00
_cell.angle_gamma   90.00
#
_symmetry.space_group_name_H-M   'P 1'
#
loop_
_entity.id
_entity.type
_entity.pdbx_description
1 polymer ?
#
loop_
_entity_poly.entity_id
_entity_poly.type
_entity_poly.pdbx_seq_one_letter_code
_entity_poly.pdbx_strand_id
1 'polypeptide(L)'
;MYTGSLIVLALSAASMVSAHGKVTVVTGDAGGNGTALGIKGASVATFGTNSATEKDTTVFSGSASKPLTDGLGKTAANGKITVSDLAAAMTASGSTLPQVSASGGSINGTWRIVTSDGTANDKSGTLFAVVDSTGTGAYSKGTQLTATTSMVGNNGNVVQRAITRSLRAIGIQRRATNVGADTSFSVKIPAGTTCTGSDSTSGASNFCLLKVVNNNNNGPFGGNIAFQIAGASTSNTTAKREESFKA
;
A
#
# COMPACT_ATOMS: atom_id res chain seq x y z
N MET A 1 -24.21 -57.32 13.08
CA MET A 1 -24.20 -56.25 12.07
C MET A 1 -24.35 -54.93 12.82
N TYR A 2 -23.26 -54.19 13.05
CA TYR A 2 -23.32 -52.85 13.63
C TYR A 2 -22.68 -51.89 12.63
N THR A 3 -23.53 -51.26 11.82
CA THR A 3 -23.14 -50.23 10.87
C THR A 3 -22.74 -48.98 11.64
N GLY A 4 -21.45 -48.64 11.53
CA GLY A 4 -20.90 -47.40 12.07
C GLY A 4 -21.50 -46.18 11.38
N SER A 5 -21.58 -45.08 12.13
CA SER A 5 -21.77 -43.75 11.59
C SER A 5 -20.66 -42.86 12.14
N LEU A 6 -19.61 -42.71 11.33
CA LEU A 6 -18.61 -41.66 11.50
C LEU A 6 -19.21 -40.38 10.95
N ILE A 7 -19.63 -39.47 11.84
CA ILE A 7 -19.96 -38.09 11.47
C ILE A 7 -18.63 -37.35 11.29
N VAL A 8 -18.23 -37.14 10.04
CA VAL A 8 -17.09 -36.28 9.70
C VAL A 8 -17.57 -34.84 9.71
N LEU A 9 -17.19 -34.10 10.76
CA LEU A 9 -17.44 -32.65 10.87
C LEU A 9 -16.46 -31.94 9.93
N ALA A 10 -16.92 -31.57 8.73
CA ALA A 10 -16.14 -30.74 7.82
C ALA A 10 -16.02 -29.32 8.41
N LEU A 11 -14.85 -29.01 8.97
CA LEU A 11 -14.49 -27.66 9.38
C LEU A 11 -14.35 -26.81 8.11
N SER A 12 -15.44 -26.15 7.69
CA SER A 12 -15.36 -25.13 6.67
C SER A 12 -14.47 -24.01 7.20
N ALA A 13 -13.26 -23.89 6.67
CA ALA A 13 -12.43 -22.72 6.86
C ALA A 13 -13.17 -21.55 6.21
N ALA A 14 -14.03 -20.89 6.99
CA ALA A 14 -14.66 -19.64 6.60
C ALA A 14 -13.54 -18.69 6.20
N SER A 15 -13.52 -18.29 4.93
CA SER A 15 -12.63 -17.26 4.43
C SER A 15 -12.78 -16.04 5.34
N MET A 16 -11.74 -15.79 6.14
CA MET A 16 -11.73 -14.68 7.08
C MET A 16 -11.99 -13.41 6.29
N VAL A 17 -13.07 -12.73 6.66
CA VAL A 17 -13.48 -11.44 6.11
C VAL A 17 -12.30 -10.49 6.29
N SER A 18 -11.61 -10.22 5.19
CA SER A 18 -10.50 -9.28 5.15
C SER A 18 -11.07 -7.87 4.96
N ALA A 19 -10.44 -6.88 5.59
CA ALA A 19 -10.76 -5.48 5.41
C ALA A 19 -9.85 -4.91 4.35
N HIS A 20 -10.35 -4.10 3.43
CA HIS A 20 -9.61 -3.82 2.21
C HIS A 20 -9.45 -2.32 2.01
N GLY A 21 -8.21 -1.88 2.14
CA GLY A 21 -7.72 -0.61 1.61
C GLY A 21 -6.67 -0.92 0.55
N LYS A 22 -6.64 -0.17 -0.55
CA LYS A 22 -5.53 -0.27 -1.50
C LYS A 22 -5.07 1.11 -1.94
N VAL A 23 -3.77 1.27 -2.11
CA VAL A 23 -3.17 2.46 -2.68
C VAL A 23 -3.13 2.28 -4.19
N THR A 24 -3.81 3.15 -4.93
CA THR A 24 -4.01 2.97 -6.40
C THR A 24 -3.18 3.91 -7.25
N VAL A 25 -2.96 5.13 -6.79
CA VAL A 25 -2.18 6.16 -7.47
C VAL A 25 -1.34 6.88 -6.43
N VAL A 26 -0.10 7.19 -6.78
CA VAL A 26 0.82 7.92 -5.93
C VAL A 26 1.63 8.91 -6.77
N THR A 27 1.86 10.10 -6.26
CA THR A 27 2.71 11.13 -6.84
C THR A 27 3.63 11.72 -5.78
N GLY A 28 4.84 12.10 -6.21
CA GLY A 28 5.75 12.87 -5.36
C GLY A 28 5.56 14.36 -5.58
N ASP A 29 5.95 15.19 -4.61
CA ASP A 29 5.87 16.65 -4.72
C ASP A 29 6.77 17.23 -5.83
N ALA A 30 7.86 16.53 -6.16
CA ALA A 30 8.72 16.86 -7.30
C ALA A 30 8.34 16.13 -8.59
N GLY A 31 7.15 15.54 -8.65
CA GLY A 31 6.60 14.84 -9.81
C GLY A 31 6.75 13.31 -9.74
N GLY A 32 6.67 12.67 -10.92
CA GLY A 32 6.65 11.21 -11.04
C GLY A 32 5.35 10.58 -10.57
N ASN A 33 5.11 9.35 -11.03
CA ASN A 33 3.88 8.61 -10.77
C ASN A 33 4.20 7.19 -10.32
N GLY A 34 3.39 6.68 -9.41
CA GLY A 34 3.56 5.38 -8.81
C GLY A 34 2.24 4.70 -8.51
N THR A 35 2.34 3.43 -8.17
CA THR A 35 1.26 2.67 -7.57
C THR A 35 1.83 1.69 -6.54
N ALA A 36 1.00 1.06 -5.73
CA ALA A 36 1.48 0.08 -4.78
C ALA A 36 1.99 -1.18 -5.48
N LEU A 37 3.05 -1.78 -4.93
CA LEU A 37 3.55 -3.08 -5.39
C LEU A 37 2.47 -4.15 -5.27
N GLY A 38 2.46 -5.08 -6.24
CA GLY A 38 1.59 -6.26 -6.19
C GLY A 38 0.11 -6.02 -6.52
N ILE A 39 -0.27 -4.81 -6.96
CA ILE A 39 -1.63 -4.55 -7.45
C ILE A 39 -1.73 -4.79 -8.96
N LYS A 40 -2.88 -5.29 -9.43
CA LYS A 40 -3.19 -5.52 -10.86
C LYS A 40 -4.07 -4.41 -11.45
N GLY A 41 -4.45 -3.41 -10.66
CA GLY A 41 -5.08 -2.19 -11.12
C GLY A 41 -6.42 -2.46 -11.82
N ALA A 42 -6.53 -2.03 -13.09
CA ALA A 42 -7.75 -2.17 -13.89
C ALA A 42 -8.22 -3.62 -14.08
N SER A 43 -7.35 -4.61 -13.85
CA SER A 43 -7.70 -6.03 -13.94
C SER A 43 -8.51 -6.56 -12.75
N VAL A 44 -8.62 -5.77 -11.67
CA VAL A 44 -9.43 -6.10 -10.48
C VAL A 44 -10.65 -5.22 -10.44
N ALA A 45 -11.82 -5.84 -10.25
CA ALA A 45 -13.09 -5.13 -10.22
C ALA A 45 -13.06 -4.00 -9.18
N THR A 46 -13.60 -2.84 -9.53
CA THR A 46 -13.69 -1.72 -8.57
C THR A 46 -14.94 -1.83 -7.70
N PHE A 47 -16.03 -2.37 -8.26
CA PHE A 47 -17.31 -2.58 -7.58
C PHE A 47 -17.76 -4.04 -7.75
N GLY A 48 -18.59 -4.53 -6.84
CA GLY A 48 -19.13 -5.89 -6.88
C GLY A 48 -18.92 -6.62 -5.56
N THR A 49 -18.91 -7.96 -5.60
CA THR A 49 -18.66 -8.77 -4.41
C THR A 49 -17.25 -8.53 -3.89
N ASN A 50 -17.09 -8.60 -2.57
CA ASN A 50 -15.81 -8.49 -1.88
C ASN A 50 -14.72 -9.35 -2.55
N SER A 51 -15.01 -10.62 -2.81
CA SER A 51 -14.10 -11.56 -3.51
C SER A 51 -13.60 -11.09 -4.88
N ALA A 52 -14.33 -10.20 -5.55
CA ALA A 52 -13.94 -9.61 -6.83
C ALA A 52 -13.14 -8.31 -6.68
N THR A 53 -13.42 -7.49 -5.66
CA THR A 53 -12.88 -6.13 -5.50
C THR A 53 -11.61 -6.05 -4.65
N GLU A 54 -11.41 -7.06 -3.83
CA GLU A 54 -10.43 -7.09 -2.74
C GLU A 54 -9.05 -7.62 -3.15
N LYS A 55 -8.93 -8.13 -4.38
CA LYS A 55 -7.76 -8.90 -4.79
C LYS A 55 -6.45 -8.11 -4.79
N ASP A 56 -6.53 -6.78 -4.83
CA ASP A 56 -5.39 -5.85 -4.85
C ASP A 56 -5.00 -5.26 -3.49
N THR A 57 -5.72 -5.59 -2.41
CA THR A 57 -5.29 -5.12 -1.09
C THR A 57 -4.06 -5.87 -0.65
N THR A 58 -3.04 -5.11 -0.25
CA THR A 58 -1.89 -5.70 0.44
C THR A 58 -2.27 -5.99 1.88
N VAL A 59 -2.13 -7.24 2.27
CA VAL A 59 -2.23 -7.71 3.64
C VAL A 59 -0.82 -7.92 4.18
N PHE A 60 -0.48 -7.22 5.26
CA PHE A 60 0.79 -7.39 5.95
C PHE A 60 0.66 -8.38 7.10
N SER A 61 1.74 -9.10 7.40
CA SER A 61 1.82 -9.90 8.62
C SER A 61 1.96 -9.00 9.86
N GLY A 62 1.50 -9.49 11.00
CA GLY A 62 1.59 -8.80 12.29
C GLY A 62 0.31 -8.08 12.67
N SER A 63 0.43 -7.15 13.62
CA SER A 63 -0.69 -6.35 14.14
C SER A 63 -0.68 -4.97 13.51
N ALA A 64 -1.85 -4.40 13.21
CA ALA A 64 -1.98 -3.01 12.77
C ALA A 64 -1.35 -1.99 13.74
N SER A 65 -1.22 -2.33 15.02
CA SER A 65 -0.52 -1.49 16.01
C SER A 65 1.01 -1.57 15.93
N LYS A 66 1.57 -2.41 15.06
CA LYS A 66 3.02 -2.66 14.91
C LYS A 66 3.44 -2.51 13.43
N PRO A 67 3.45 -1.29 12.88
CA PRO A 67 3.70 -1.07 11.45
C PRO A 67 5.12 -1.44 11.00
N LEU A 68 6.08 -1.45 11.92
CA LEU A 68 7.50 -1.79 11.73
C LEU A 68 7.77 -3.29 11.52
N THR A 69 6.74 -4.11 11.27
CA THR A 69 6.96 -5.52 10.91
C THR A 69 7.52 -5.62 9.49
N ASP A 70 8.61 -6.37 9.33
CA ASP A 70 9.28 -6.62 8.05
C ASP A 70 8.39 -7.34 7.04
N GLY A 71 8.76 -7.18 5.77
CA GLY A 71 8.13 -7.85 4.64
C GLY A 71 7.10 -6.98 3.92
N LEU A 72 6.97 -7.26 2.62
CA LEU A 72 6.11 -6.51 1.71
C LEU A 72 4.65 -6.98 1.73
N GLY A 73 4.32 -8.02 2.48
CA GLY A 73 2.96 -8.55 2.53
C GLY A 73 2.58 -9.38 1.29
N LYS A 74 1.27 -9.54 1.08
CA LYS A 74 0.70 -10.30 -0.03
C LYS A 74 -0.61 -9.70 -0.51
N THR A 75 -0.93 -9.86 -1.80
CA THR A 75 -2.27 -9.63 -2.34
C THR A 75 -2.90 -10.96 -2.77
N ALA A 76 -4.22 -11.04 -2.88
CA ALA A 76 -4.86 -12.24 -3.41
C ALA A 76 -4.65 -12.39 -4.94
N ALA A 77 -4.44 -11.28 -5.65
CA ALA A 77 -4.18 -11.28 -7.09
C ALA A 77 -2.74 -11.66 -7.46
N ASN A 78 -1.76 -11.28 -6.65
CA ASN A 78 -0.32 -11.44 -6.96
C ASN A 78 0.39 -12.45 -6.04
N GLY A 79 -0.25 -12.87 -4.95
CA GLY A 79 0.40 -13.68 -3.93
C GLY A 79 1.38 -12.84 -3.11
N LYS A 80 2.49 -13.48 -2.67
CA LYS A 80 3.54 -12.80 -1.90
C LYS A 80 4.18 -11.70 -2.74
N ILE A 81 4.22 -10.48 -2.20
CA ILE A 81 4.81 -9.33 -2.88
C ILE A 81 6.33 -9.38 -2.73
N THR A 82 7.03 -9.08 -3.82
CA THR A 82 8.49 -8.97 -3.88
C THR A 82 8.90 -7.63 -4.47
N VAL A 83 10.16 -7.24 -4.29
CA VAL A 83 10.68 -6.00 -4.89
C VAL A 83 10.60 -6.04 -6.42
N SER A 84 10.72 -7.22 -7.05
CA SER A 84 10.57 -7.39 -8.50
C SER A 84 9.17 -7.02 -9.03
N ASP A 85 8.14 -6.95 -8.17
CA ASP A 85 6.82 -6.44 -8.56
C ASP A 85 6.85 -4.94 -8.91
N LEU A 86 7.97 -4.25 -8.63
CA LEU A 86 8.20 -2.86 -9.03
C LEU A 86 8.14 -2.69 -10.54
N ALA A 87 8.59 -3.67 -11.33
CA ALA A 87 8.51 -3.62 -12.78
C ALA A 87 7.06 -3.52 -13.26
N ALA A 88 6.17 -4.30 -12.64
CA ALA A 88 4.73 -4.25 -12.95
C ALA A 88 4.11 -2.94 -12.48
N ALA A 89 4.50 -2.42 -11.32
CA ALA A 89 4.03 -1.13 -10.82
C ALA A 89 4.43 0.02 -11.76
N MET A 90 5.69 0.08 -12.21
CA MET A 90 6.17 1.08 -13.16
C MET A 90 5.53 0.93 -14.54
N THR A 91 5.25 -0.30 -14.98
CA THR A 91 4.47 -0.53 -16.21
C THR A 91 3.07 0.08 -16.11
N ALA A 92 2.45 -0.01 -14.93
CA ALA A 92 1.10 0.51 -14.70
C ALA A 92 1.04 2.03 -14.47
N SER A 93 2.09 2.65 -13.91
CA SER A 93 2.08 4.07 -13.52
C SER A 93 3.01 4.98 -14.33
N GLY A 94 3.90 4.42 -15.15
CA GLY A 94 4.93 5.13 -15.90
C GLY A 94 6.35 4.85 -15.40
N SER A 95 7.34 5.18 -16.22
CA SER A 95 8.76 4.86 -15.99
C SER A 95 9.46 5.72 -14.93
N THR A 96 8.83 6.82 -14.49
CA THR A 96 9.41 7.72 -13.49
C THR A 96 8.70 7.52 -12.16
N LEU A 97 9.40 6.93 -11.19
CA LEU A 97 8.89 6.76 -9.83
C LEU A 97 8.51 8.11 -9.21
N PRO A 98 7.61 8.14 -8.21
CA PRO A 98 7.35 9.33 -7.40
C PRO A 98 8.65 9.98 -6.90
N GLN A 99 8.81 11.28 -7.16
CA GLN A 99 9.99 12.05 -6.83
C GLN A 99 9.70 12.98 -5.65
N VAL A 100 10.53 12.92 -4.62
CA VAL A 100 10.39 13.72 -3.40
C VAL A 100 11.50 14.77 -3.34
N SER A 101 11.16 16.02 -3.00
CA SER A 101 12.16 17.07 -2.87
C SER A 101 13.27 16.74 -1.85
N ALA A 102 14.53 16.98 -2.22
CA ALA A 102 15.69 16.68 -1.37
C ALA A 102 15.73 17.45 -0.04
N SER A 103 15.13 18.65 0.00
CA SER A 103 14.96 19.48 1.21
C SER A 103 13.84 18.99 2.14
N GLY A 104 13.30 17.79 1.91
CA GLY A 104 12.07 17.32 2.51
C GLY A 104 10.87 17.68 1.62
N GLY A 105 9.94 16.73 1.52
CA GLY A 105 8.84 16.79 0.57
C GLY A 105 7.69 15.90 0.99
N SER A 106 6.85 15.49 0.04
CA SER A 106 5.68 14.67 0.33
C SER A 106 5.37 13.66 -0.76
N ILE A 107 4.88 12.51 -0.32
CA ILE A 107 4.22 11.54 -1.17
C ILE A 107 2.71 11.70 -0.98
N ASN A 108 1.98 11.94 -2.07
CA ASN A 108 0.54 12.06 -2.08
C ASN A 108 -0.05 10.89 -2.85
N GLY A 109 -1.19 10.35 -2.42
CA GLY A 109 -1.79 9.24 -3.13
C GLY A 109 -3.26 9.05 -2.87
N THR A 110 -3.85 8.13 -3.62
CA THR A 110 -5.26 7.75 -3.51
C THR A 110 -5.36 6.42 -2.78
N TRP A 111 -6.02 6.44 -1.63
CA TRP A 111 -6.49 5.25 -0.94
C TRP A 111 -7.90 4.95 -1.40
N ARG A 112 -8.13 3.70 -1.81
CA ARG A 112 -9.43 3.14 -2.14
C ARG A 112 -9.94 2.37 -0.93
N ILE A 113 -11.03 2.82 -0.32
CA ILE A 113 -11.77 2.05 0.69
C ILE A 113 -12.57 1.01 -0.07
N VAL A 114 -12.09 -0.22 -0.04
CA VAL A 114 -12.80 -1.35 -0.65
C VAL A 114 -13.89 -1.84 0.32
N THR A 115 -13.62 -1.89 1.63
CA THR A 115 -14.62 -2.22 2.66
C THR A 115 -14.54 -1.30 3.87
N SER A 116 -15.58 -1.30 4.71
CA SER A 116 -15.74 -0.32 5.80
C SER A 116 -14.63 -0.31 6.85
N ASP A 117 -13.88 -1.39 6.94
CA ASP A 117 -12.76 -1.62 7.84
C ASP A 117 -11.39 -1.29 7.19
N GLY A 118 -11.38 -0.84 5.94
CA GLY A 118 -10.21 -0.30 5.25
C GLY A 118 -9.87 1.15 5.60
N THR A 119 -10.60 1.80 6.53
CA THR A 119 -10.36 3.18 6.95
C THR A 119 -9.29 3.28 8.04
N ALA A 120 -8.83 4.50 8.32
CA ALA A 120 -8.16 4.80 9.57
C ALA A 120 -9.08 4.48 10.76
N ASN A 121 -8.50 4.15 11.89
CA ASN A 121 -9.18 3.78 13.13
C ASN A 121 -9.28 4.96 14.11
N ASP A 122 -8.93 6.16 13.66
CA ASP A 122 -9.06 7.38 14.44
C ASP A 122 -9.82 8.48 13.67
N LYS A 123 -10.36 9.41 14.45
CA LYS A 123 -11.13 10.55 13.94
C LYS A 123 -10.26 11.59 13.23
N SER A 124 -8.94 11.48 13.34
CA SER A 124 -7.97 12.36 12.67
C SER A 124 -7.61 11.84 11.28
N GLY A 125 -8.04 10.62 10.92
CA GLY A 125 -7.71 9.98 9.66
C GLY A 125 -6.22 9.68 9.56
N THR A 126 -5.64 9.09 10.61
CA THR A 126 -4.21 8.77 10.64
C THR A 126 -3.95 7.36 10.12
N LEU A 127 -3.00 7.25 9.19
CA LEU A 127 -2.43 5.98 8.74
C LEU A 127 -0.98 5.89 9.21
N PHE A 128 -0.49 4.68 9.43
CA PHE A 128 0.92 4.46 9.69
C PHE A 128 1.68 4.49 8.37
N ALA A 129 2.81 5.19 8.38
CA ALA A 129 3.78 5.18 7.29
C ALA A 129 5.14 4.70 7.82
N VAL A 130 5.89 3.94 7.03
CA VAL A 130 7.27 3.56 7.37
C VAL A 130 8.12 3.65 6.11
N VAL A 131 9.22 4.38 6.19
CA VAL A 131 10.22 4.46 5.11
C VAL A 131 11.34 3.48 5.39
N ASP A 132 11.56 2.57 4.46
CA ASP A 132 12.75 1.73 4.37
C ASP A 132 13.69 2.32 3.31
N SER A 133 14.83 2.85 3.76
CA SER A 133 15.86 3.43 2.90
C SER A 133 16.58 2.40 2.03
N THR A 134 16.56 1.12 2.42
CA THR A 134 17.23 0.04 1.69
C THR A 134 16.39 -0.48 0.53
N GLY A 135 15.10 -0.16 0.50
CA GLY A 135 14.17 -0.62 -0.53
C GLY A 135 13.97 -2.14 -0.57
N THR A 136 14.20 -2.84 0.54
CA THR A 136 14.13 -4.32 0.62
C THR A 136 12.88 -4.83 1.34
N GLY A 137 12.15 -3.96 2.03
CA GLY A 137 11.04 -4.32 2.93
C GLY A 137 11.49 -4.54 4.38
N ALA A 138 12.66 -4.03 4.76
CA ALA A 138 13.23 -4.10 6.10
C ALA A 138 12.67 -3.01 7.04
N TYR A 139 11.34 -2.96 7.16
CA TYR A 139 10.61 -1.94 7.92
C TYR A 139 10.95 -1.89 9.41
N SER A 140 11.47 -2.97 10.00
CA SER A 140 11.91 -3.01 11.39
C SER A 140 13.06 -2.05 11.68
N LYS A 141 13.82 -1.68 10.66
CA LYS A 141 14.91 -0.69 10.69
C LYS A 141 14.51 0.64 10.04
N GLY A 142 13.26 0.75 9.61
CA GLY A 142 12.74 1.90 8.90
C GLY A 142 12.40 3.06 9.82
N THR A 143 12.21 4.23 9.21
CA THR A 143 11.74 5.44 9.91
C THR A 143 10.23 5.46 9.91
N GLN A 144 9.60 5.36 11.08
CA GLN A 144 8.15 5.50 11.22
C GLN A 144 7.74 6.96 11.02
N LEU A 145 6.74 7.16 10.18
CA LEU A 145 6.12 8.42 9.85
C LEU A 145 4.61 8.32 10.04
N THR A 146 3.95 9.45 9.83
CA THR A 146 2.50 9.56 9.88
C THR A 146 1.96 9.98 8.53
N ALA A 147 1.00 9.22 8.02
CA ALA A 147 0.26 9.56 6.82
C ALA A 147 -1.08 10.18 7.22
N THR A 148 -1.37 11.37 6.73
CA THR A 148 -2.65 12.04 6.97
C THR A 148 -3.62 11.72 5.85
N THR A 149 -4.87 11.43 6.19
CA THR A 149 -5.92 11.20 5.20
C THR A 149 -7.25 11.80 5.66
N SER A 150 -8.13 12.11 4.72
CA SER A 150 -9.52 12.50 5.02
C SER A 150 -10.42 11.29 5.34
N MET A 151 -9.88 10.05 5.33
CA MET A 151 -10.62 8.85 5.75
C MET A 151 -10.76 8.83 7.26
N VAL A 152 -11.89 9.29 7.77
CA VAL A 152 -12.21 9.16 9.18
C VAL A 152 -12.94 7.84 9.45
N GLY A 153 -12.44 7.06 10.39
CA GLY A 153 -13.13 5.90 10.94
C GLY A 153 -13.29 6.03 12.45
N ASN A 154 -14.13 5.17 13.02
CA ASN A 154 -14.32 5.07 14.46
C ASN A 154 -14.45 3.59 14.84
N ASN A 155 -13.40 3.00 15.44
CA ASN A 155 -13.36 1.59 15.82
C ASN A 155 -13.69 0.64 14.66
N GLY A 156 -13.04 0.84 13.50
CA GLY A 156 -13.24 0.01 12.30
C GLY A 156 -14.58 0.21 11.57
N ASN A 157 -15.36 1.25 11.92
CA ASN A 157 -16.53 1.67 11.16
C ASN A 157 -16.24 2.95 10.38
N VAL A 158 -16.62 2.98 9.09
CA VAL A 158 -16.65 4.21 8.29
C VAL A 158 -17.57 5.20 8.99
N VAL A 159 -17.10 6.43 9.20
CA VAL A 159 -18.00 7.53 9.54
C VAL A 159 -18.73 7.97 8.26
N GLN A 160 -19.45 7.05 7.64
CA GLN A 160 -20.37 7.40 6.56
C GLN A 160 -21.54 8.13 7.20
N ARG A 161 -21.73 9.39 6.80
CA ARG A 161 -22.76 10.32 7.26
C ARG A 161 -24.10 9.61 7.44
N ALA A 162 -24.72 9.79 8.62
CA ALA A 162 -26.08 9.47 9.09
C ALA A 162 -26.93 8.38 8.39
N ILE A 163 -27.04 8.39 7.07
CA ILE A 163 -27.91 7.56 6.22
C ILE A 163 -27.53 6.06 6.29
N THR A 164 -26.24 5.73 6.37
CA THR A 164 -25.81 4.31 6.49
C THR A 164 -26.08 3.74 7.88
N ARG A 165 -26.12 4.61 8.91
CA ARG A 165 -26.45 4.22 10.30
C ARG A 165 -27.93 3.89 10.44
N SER A 166 -28.81 4.67 9.83
CA SER A 166 -30.25 4.38 9.83
C SER A 166 -30.58 3.09 9.07
N LEU A 167 -29.91 2.80 7.95
CA LEU A 167 -30.10 1.56 7.18
C LEU A 167 -29.57 0.30 7.89
N ARG A 168 -28.50 0.41 8.68
CA ARG A 168 -28.01 -0.68 9.55
C ARG A 168 -28.91 -0.91 10.76
N ALA A 169 -29.45 0.15 11.36
CA ALA A 169 -30.34 0.08 12.52
C ALA A 169 -31.66 -0.65 12.21
N ILE A 170 -32.11 -0.65 10.96
CA ILE A 170 -33.33 -1.35 10.50
C ILE A 170 -33.05 -2.71 9.85
N GLY A 171 -31.84 -3.27 10.01
CA GLY A 171 -31.53 -4.65 9.61
C GLY A 171 -31.34 -4.89 8.10
N ILE A 172 -31.33 -3.84 7.28
CA ILE A 172 -31.23 -3.94 5.81
C ILE A 172 -29.76 -4.06 5.33
N GLN A 173 -28.77 -3.77 6.18
CA GLN A 173 -27.34 -3.91 5.84
C GLN A 173 -26.59 -4.82 6.84
N ARG A 174 -26.11 -5.98 6.35
CA ARG A 174 -25.08 -6.80 7.02
C ARG A 174 -23.67 -6.32 6.67
N ARG A 175 -22.69 -6.66 7.52
CA ARG A 175 -21.29 -6.14 7.60
C ARG A 175 -20.59 -5.83 6.27
N ALA A 176 -19.72 -4.81 6.32
CA ALA A 176 -18.79 -4.36 5.28
C ALA A 176 -19.41 -4.14 3.89
N THR A 177 -20.24 -3.11 3.76
CA THR A 177 -20.66 -2.60 2.44
C THR A 177 -19.43 -2.15 1.67
N ASN A 178 -19.24 -2.66 0.44
CA ASN A 178 -18.25 -2.13 -0.48
C ASN A 178 -18.50 -0.63 -0.63
N VAL A 179 -17.57 0.18 -0.14
CA VAL A 179 -17.76 1.64 -0.09
C VAL A 179 -17.38 2.24 -1.43
N GLY A 180 -16.45 1.60 -2.15
CA GLY A 180 -15.94 2.05 -3.44
C GLY A 180 -15.46 3.50 -3.42
N ALA A 181 -15.09 4.01 -2.24
CA ALA A 181 -14.79 5.42 -2.03
C ALA A 181 -13.29 5.65 -2.10
N ASP A 182 -12.91 6.68 -2.83
CA ASP A 182 -11.55 7.16 -2.89
C ASP A 182 -11.34 8.34 -1.94
N THR A 183 -10.18 8.37 -1.32
CA THR A 183 -9.71 9.57 -0.64
C THR A 183 -8.21 9.74 -0.82
N SER A 184 -7.76 10.99 -0.73
CA SER A 184 -6.35 11.34 -0.71
C SER A 184 -5.68 11.03 0.65
N PHE A 185 -4.44 10.56 0.60
CA PHE A 185 -3.52 10.59 1.74
C PHE A 185 -2.25 11.35 1.37
N SER A 186 -1.55 11.87 2.37
CA SER A 186 -0.27 12.54 2.22
C SER A 186 0.70 12.08 3.31
N VAL A 187 1.96 11.83 2.93
CA VAL A 187 3.04 11.45 3.83
C VAL A 187 4.19 12.44 3.65
N LYS A 188 4.57 13.12 4.73
CA LYS A 188 5.75 14.00 4.71
C LYS A 188 7.01 13.18 4.86
N ILE A 189 7.93 13.30 3.91
CA ILE A 189 9.23 12.64 3.94
C ILE A 189 10.26 13.65 4.48
N PRO A 190 11.03 13.28 5.52
CA PRO A 190 11.98 14.21 6.13
C PRO A 190 13.14 14.55 5.18
N ALA A 191 13.68 15.76 5.34
CA ALA A 191 14.90 16.17 4.67
C ALA A 191 16.07 15.22 5.01
N GLY A 192 17.00 15.05 4.07
CA GLY A 192 18.15 14.16 4.26
C GLY A 192 17.82 12.66 4.19
N THR A 193 16.60 12.29 3.80
CA THR A 193 16.28 10.90 3.45
C THR A 193 17.20 10.43 2.32
N THR A 194 17.82 9.26 2.50
CA THR A 194 18.67 8.62 1.48
C THR A 194 18.08 7.28 1.10
N CYS A 195 18.19 6.94 -0.18
CA CYS A 195 17.59 5.75 -0.76
C CYS A 195 18.66 4.92 -1.47
N THR A 196 18.77 3.65 -1.14
CA THR A 196 19.78 2.73 -1.67
C THR A 196 19.18 1.49 -2.33
N GLY A 197 17.84 1.41 -2.42
CA GLY A 197 17.15 0.31 -3.08
C GLY A 197 17.51 0.18 -4.55
N SER A 198 17.57 -1.06 -5.01
CA SER A 198 17.80 -1.41 -6.41
C SER A 198 17.01 -2.66 -6.77
N ASP A 199 16.55 -2.70 -8.02
CA ASP A 199 15.84 -3.84 -8.59
C ASP A 199 16.25 -4.02 -10.05
N SER A 200 16.88 -5.15 -10.35
CA SER A 200 17.30 -5.47 -11.72
C SER A 200 16.13 -5.78 -12.64
N THR A 201 14.95 -6.14 -12.10
CA THR A 201 13.76 -6.49 -12.89
C THR A 201 13.14 -5.25 -13.52
N SER A 202 12.96 -4.19 -12.72
CA SER A 202 12.47 -2.89 -13.17
C SER A 202 13.57 -1.98 -13.75
N GLY A 203 14.84 -2.26 -13.42
CA GLY A 203 15.97 -1.37 -13.71
C GLY A 203 16.03 -0.13 -12.81
N ALA A 204 15.14 -0.02 -11.81
CA ALA A 204 15.11 1.10 -10.88
C ALA A 204 16.24 1.00 -9.84
N SER A 205 16.85 2.13 -9.54
CA SER A 205 17.90 2.27 -8.51
C SER A 205 17.65 3.51 -7.65
N ASN A 206 18.35 3.61 -6.52
CA ASN A 206 18.26 4.74 -5.58
C ASN A 206 16.82 5.01 -5.11
N PHE A 207 16.00 3.98 -4.95
CA PHE A 207 14.64 4.11 -4.45
C PHE A 207 14.53 3.66 -2.99
N CYS A 208 13.60 4.28 -2.26
CA CYS A 208 13.15 3.86 -0.95
C CYS A 208 11.82 3.12 -1.10
N LEU A 209 11.46 2.30 -0.11
CA LEU A 209 10.12 1.75 0.00
C LEU A 209 9.36 2.44 1.13
N LEU A 210 8.21 3.01 0.81
CA LEU A 210 7.24 3.54 1.75
C LEU A 210 6.11 2.54 1.95
N LYS A 211 6.00 1.99 3.15
CA LYS A 211 4.84 1.21 3.58
C LYS A 211 3.80 2.16 4.15
N VAL A 212 2.57 2.11 3.64
CA VAL A 212 1.43 2.83 4.21
C VAL A 212 0.39 1.80 4.61
N VAL A 213 -0.02 1.81 5.88
CA VAL A 213 -0.99 0.84 6.42
C VAL A 213 -2.02 1.51 7.32
N ASN A 214 -3.23 0.96 7.33
CA ASN A 214 -4.25 1.36 8.29
C ASN A 214 -3.96 0.79 9.68
N ASN A 215 -4.43 1.50 10.71
CA ASN A 215 -4.30 1.19 12.13
C ASN A 215 -5.53 0.44 12.70
N ASN A 216 -6.24 -0.32 11.86
CA ASN A 216 -7.43 -1.08 12.27
C ASN A 216 -7.03 -2.49 12.74
N ASN A 217 -7.61 -2.98 13.84
CA ASN A 217 -7.33 -4.30 14.41
C ASN A 217 -7.62 -5.48 13.47
N ASN A 218 -8.44 -5.29 12.42
CA ASN A 218 -8.64 -6.30 11.39
C ASN A 218 -7.45 -6.41 10.43
N GLY A 219 -6.54 -5.42 10.42
CA GLY A 219 -5.37 -5.29 9.55
C GLY A 219 -4.03 -5.37 10.30
N PRO A 220 -2.91 -5.28 9.57
CA PRO A 220 -2.60 -4.12 8.74
C PRO A 220 -2.84 -4.34 7.24
N PHE A 221 -3.60 -3.42 6.64
CA PHE A 221 -3.87 -3.36 5.20
C PHE A 221 -3.30 -2.08 4.59
N GLY A 222 -2.87 -2.14 3.33
CA GLY A 222 -2.45 -0.94 2.60
C GLY A 222 -1.62 -1.25 1.37
N GLY A 223 -0.38 -0.75 1.32
CA GLY A 223 0.53 -1.00 0.20
C GLY A 223 1.97 -0.55 0.45
N ASN A 224 2.88 -1.03 -0.41
CA ASN A 224 4.28 -0.60 -0.49
C ASN A 224 4.47 0.24 -1.74
N ILE A 225 5.09 1.39 -1.61
CA ILE A 225 5.27 2.39 -2.66
C ILE A 225 6.77 2.60 -2.82
N ALA A 226 7.30 2.40 -4.03
CA ALA A 226 8.66 2.82 -4.34
C ALA A 226 8.68 4.30 -4.71
N PHE A 227 9.65 5.05 -4.18
CA PHE A 227 9.86 6.46 -4.49
C PHE A 227 11.34 6.81 -4.48
N GLN A 228 11.71 7.91 -5.10
CA GLN A 228 13.08 8.41 -5.16
C GLN A 228 13.15 9.84 -4.61
N ILE A 229 14.34 10.23 -4.17
CA ILE A 229 14.63 11.62 -3.87
C ILE A 229 15.03 12.32 -5.17
N ALA A 230 14.34 13.41 -5.50
CA ALA A 230 14.58 14.19 -6.69
C ALA A 230 16.03 14.70 -6.70
N GLY A 231 16.70 14.58 -7.85
CA GLY A 231 18.10 14.98 -8.00
C GLY A 231 19.11 14.06 -7.31
N ALA A 232 18.69 12.96 -6.67
CA ALA A 232 19.59 11.94 -6.12
C ALA A 232 19.99 10.88 -7.16
N SER A 233 19.53 10.99 -8.41
CA SER A 233 20.03 10.18 -9.52
C SER A 233 21.54 10.41 -9.68
N THR A 234 22.30 9.42 -9.21
CA THR A 234 23.68 9.09 -9.54
C THR A 234 24.26 9.92 -10.68
N SER A 235 25.34 10.64 -10.38
CA SER A 235 26.43 10.86 -11.33
C SER A 235 26.69 9.56 -12.08
N ASN A 236 26.07 9.41 -13.26
CA ASN A 236 26.71 8.69 -14.34
C ASN A 236 27.92 9.55 -14.65
N THR A 237 29.04 9.25 -14.01
CA THR A 237 30.34 9.65 -14.50
C THR A 237 30.49 8.93 -15.83
N THR A 238 29.88 9.47 -16.89
CA THR A 238 30.34 9.26 -18.25
C THR A 238 31.79 9.68 -18.20
N ALA A 239 32.69 8.71 -18.09
CA ALA A 239 34.11 8.96 -18.19
C ALA A 239 34.31 9.75 -19.48
N LYS A 240 34.71 11.03 -19.35
CA LYS A 240 35.24 11.79 -20.47
C LYS A 240 36.43 10.99 -20.98
N ARG A 241 36.26 10.29 -22.09
CA ARG A 241 37.40 9.80 -22.87
C ARG A 241 38.02 11.04 -23.50
N GLU A 242 39.06 11.59 -22.87
CA GLU A 242 39.98 12.51 -23.55
C GLU A 242 40.69 11.71 -24.64
N GLU A 243 40.31 11.92 -25.90
CA GLU A 243 41.22 11.60 -26.99
C GLU A 243 42.19 12.77 -27.13
N SER A 244 43.45 12.51 -26.78
CA SER A 244 44.55 13.43 -27.10
C SER A 244 44.72 13.49 -28.61
N PHE A 245 44.25 14.58 -29.23
CA PHE A 245 44.60 14.90 -30.61
C PHE A 245 46.07 15.35 -30.62
N LYS A 246 46.97 14.49 -31.12
CA LYS A 246 48.33 14.90 -31.48
C LYS A 246 48.26 15.63 -32.82
N ALA A 247 48.80 16.86 -32.83
CA ALA A 247 49.03 17.69 -34.01
C ALA A 247 50.03 17.03 -34.98
#